data_AF-A0A8C2V6S8-F1
#
_entry.id   AF-A0A8C2V6S8-F1
#
_cell.length_a   1.000
_cell.length_b   1.000
_cell.length_c   1.000
_cell.angle_alpha   90.00
_cell.angle_beta   90.00
_cell.angle_gamma   90.00
#
_symmetry.space_group_name_H-M   'P 1'
#
loop_
_entity.id
_entity.type
_entity.pdbx_description
1 polymer ?
#
loop_
_entity_poly.entity_id
_entity_poly.type
_entity_poly.pdbx_seq_one_letter_code
_entity_poly.pdbx_strand_id
1 'polypeptide(L)'
;MLPSLQGSLDADEKELESSEEGGSAEERRLEPPPSSHYCLYSYRGSRLASQRGDSDDGSPSGPNVETPSGDDFSLSLVDTNLPSEVEPELRSFIAKRLSKGAVFEGLGNVASMELKIPGYRVGCYYCLFQQVKLLPETPIAGSEQNPSEYVVCFLGGSEKGLELFRLELDKYIQGLKNSMNCEEKGLETHVRSYLSNWFEDVVCPIQRVVLLFQEKLTFLLHAALSYTPVEVKESDEKTRRDINRFLSVASLQELIHEGTMTSLCVAMSEEPRKSVVIDCSSSQPQVYNAGSNRFCEDWMQAFLNSAEGGNPFLFRQILENFKLKAIQDTNNLKRFIRQAEMNHYALFKCYMFLKNCGSGDILLKIVKVEHEEMPEAKNVVAVLEEFMREVLAQSC
;
A
#
# COMPACT_ATOMS: atom_id res chain seq x y z
N MET A 1 39.90 40.34 19.67
CA MET A 1 41.25 40.27 19.07
C MET A 1 41.42 38.88 18.51
N LEU A 2 41.69 38.76 17.21
CA LEU A 2 42.18 37.54 16.55
C LEU A 2 43.59 37.20 17.09
N PRO A 3 44.04 35.93 16.95
CA PRO A 3 44.91 35.68 15.80
C PRO A 3 44.56 34.41 15.01
N SER A 4 44.74 34.57 13.71
CA SER A 4 44.75 33.62 12.61
C SER A 4 46.06 32.85 12.51
N LEU A 5 46.01 31.55 12.19
CA LEU A 5 47.03 30.87 11.39
C LEU A 5 46.37 29.85 10.45
N GLN A 6 46.84 29.87 9.22
CA GLN A 6 46.30 29.28 8.02
C GLN A 6 47.12 28.06 7.60
N GLY A 7 46.46 27.08 6.99
CA GLY A 7 47.05 25.99 6.22
C GLY A 7 46.25 24.69 6.40
N SER A 8 45.89 23.91 5.39
CA SER A 8 46.06 23.96 3.94
C SER A 8 45.34 22.71 3.39
N LEU A 9 44.61 22.83 2.28
CA LEU A 9 44.32 21.79 1.26
C LEU A 9 43.53 20.52 1.69
N ASP A 10 42.25 20.44 1.35
CA ASP A 10 41.80 19.84 0.08
C ASP A 10 40.27 19.97 -0.02
N ALA A 11 39.83 20.85 -0.93
CA ALA A 11 38.44 21.04 -1.30
C ALA A 11 38.24 20.30 -2.63
N ASP A 12 37.54 19.18 -2.59
CA ASP A 12 37.09 18.49 -3.80
C ASP A 12 35.72 19.07 -4.18
N GLU A 13 35.74 19.88 -5.23
CA GLU A 13 34.58 20.45 -5.91
C GLU A 13 33.79 19.32 -6.58
N LYS A 14 32.50 19.18 -6.25
CA LYS A 14 31.52 18.52 -7.13
C LYS A 14 30.27 19.38 -7.25
N GLU A 15 30.34 20.19 -8.29
CA GLU A 15 29.29 20.57 -9.24
C GLU A 15 27.83 20.37 -8.79
N LEU A 16 27.21 21.50 -8.47
CA LEU A 16 25.78 21.72 -8.48
C LEU A 16 25.31 21.82 -9.94
N GLU A 17 24.65 20.79 -10.46
CA GLU A 17 23.83 20.96 -11.66
C GLU A 17 22.45 21.48 -11.27
N SER A 18 22.30 22.79 -11.49
CA SER A 18 21.06 23.53 -11.57
C SER A 18 20.16 22.99 -12.68
N SER A 19 18.95 22.56 -12.33
CA SER A 19 17.86 22.37 -13.30
C SER A 19 16.84 23.49 -13.10
N GLU A 20 17.09 24.64 -13.73
CA GLU A 20 16.06 25.64 -13.97
C GLU A 20 15.22 25.17 -15.16
N GLU A 21 13.95 24.82 -14.92
CA GLU A 21 12.93 24.94 -15.96
C GLU A 21 11.68 25.56 -15.33
N GLY A 22 11.60 26.89 -15.44
CA GLY A 22 10.41 27.64 -15.12
C GLY A 22 9.34 27.43 -16.20
N GLY A 23 8.24 26.78 -15.81
CA GLY A 23 6.98 26.78 -16.54
C GLY A 23 5.94 27.57 -15.75
N SER A 24 5.37 28.59 -16.37
CA SER A 24 4.51 29.63 -15.82
C SER A 24 3.27 29.14 -15.07
N ALA A 25 2.99 29.80 -13.95
CA ALA A 25 1.69 29.82 -13.31
C ALA A 25 0.65 30.52 -14.21
N GLU A 26 -0.35 29.77 -14.69
CA GLU A 26 -1.78 30.14 -14.75
C GLU A 26 -2.56 29.09 -15.56
N GLU A 27 -3.17 28.13 -14.85
CA GLU A 27 -4.57 27.74 -15.06
C GLU A 27 -5.04 26.96 -13.83
N ARG A 28 -5.41 27.72 -12.79
CA ARG A 28 -6.18 27.18 -11.68
C ARG A 28 -7.65 27.11 -12.10
N ARG A 29 -8.28 25.99 -11.70
CA ARG A 29 -9.71 25.68 -11.65
C ARG A 29 -10.26 25.02 -12.91
N LEU A 30 -10.31 23.70 -12.84
CA LEU A 30 -11.49 22.93 -12.42
C LEU A 30 -10.95 21.56 -12.01
N GLU A 31 -10.80 21.25 -10.72
CA GLU A 31 -10.75 19.84 -10.32
C GLU A 31 -12.21 19.39 -10.20
N PRO A 32 -12.73 18.56 -11.13
CA PRO A 32 -13.92 17.79 -10.83
C PRO A 32 -13.57 16.89 -9.63
N PRO A 33 -14.56 16.37 -8.86
CA PRO A 33 -14.26 15.25 -7.97
C PRO A 33 -13.47 14.20 -8.77
N PRO A 34 -12.52 13.45 -8.18
CA PRO A 34 -11.89 12.34 -8.87
C PRO A 34 -13.03 11.43 -9.31
N SER A 35 -13.40 11.50 -10.58
CA SER A 35 -14.56 10.79 -11.11
C SER A 35 -14.12 9.34 -11.17
N SER A 36 -14.40 8.64 -10.07
CA SER A 36 -14.04 7.25 -9.90
C SER A 36 -14.98 6.43 -10.76
N HIS A 37 -14.43 5.88 -11.83
CA HIS A 37 -15.20 5.05 -12.74
C HIS A 37 -14.82 3.59 -12.57
N TYR A 38 -15.76 2.71 -12.88
CA TYR A 38 -15.52 1.29 -13.00
C TYR A 38 -16.18 0.76 -14.28
N CYS A 39 -15.63 -0.33 -14.79
CA CYS A 39 -16.22 -1.12 -15.85
C CYS A 39 -16.07 -2.61 -15.51
N LEU A 40 -17.13 -3.37 -15.75
CA LEU A 40 -17.14 -4.82 -15.64
C LEU A 40 -17.40 -5.41 -17.02
N TYR A 41 -16.47 -6.24 -17.47
CA TYR A 41 -16.56 -6.96 -18.74
C TYR A 41 -16.67 -8.46 -18.49
N SER A 42 -17.52 -9.13 -19.28
CA SER A 42 -17.46 -10.58 -19.44
C SER A 42 -16.39 -10.87 -20.47
N TYR A 43 -15.45 -11.72 -20.09
CA TYR A 43 -14.32 -12.12 -20.92
C TYR A 43 -14.51 -13.56 -21.40
N ARG A 44 -14.35 -13.76 -22.70
CA ARG A 44 -14.25 -15.08 -23.30
C ARG A 44 -12.95 -15.13 -24.08
N GLY A 45 -12.00 -15.90 -23.58
CA GLY A 45 -10.73 -16.15 -24.25
C GLY A 45 -10.45 -17.65 -24.32
N SER A 46 -9.99 -18.13 -25.47
CA SER A 46 -9.50 -19.51 -25.59
C SER A 46 -8.17 -19.65 -24.85
N ARG A 47 -8.20 -20.08 -23.58
CA ARG A 47 -7.01 -20.49 -22.82
C ARG A 47 -6.54 -21.91 -23.17
N LEU A 48 -6.80 -22.41 -24.39
CA LEU A 48 -6.39 -23.76 -24.79
C LEU A 48 -4.93 -23.90 -25.26
N ALA A 49 -4.13 -22.83 -25.24
CA ALA A 49 -2.73 -22.87 -25.68
C ALA A 49 -1.71 -22.72 -24.53
N SER A 50 -1.79 -23.52 -23.46
CA SER A 50 -0.64 -23.65 -22.54
C SER A 50 -0.60 -24.92 -21.65
N GLN A 51 -1.17 -26.03 -22.10
CA GLN A 51 -0.85 -27.35 -21.56
C GLN A 51 -0.68 -28.36 -22.71
N ARG A 52 0.33 -28.15 -23.55
CA ARG A 52 0.95 -29.29 -24.25
C ARG A 52 2.15 -29.69 -23.40
N GLY A 53 1.91 -30.62 -22.48
CA GLY A 53 2.98 -31.41 -21.91
C GLY A 53 3.72 -32.12 -23.03
N ASP A 54 5.04 -32.13 -22.96
CA ASP A 54 5.90 -33.01 -23.73
C ASP A 54 5.34 -34.43 -23.65
N SER A 55 4.78 -34.91 -24.76
CA SER A 55 4.56 -36.32 -25.01
C SER A 55 4.84 -36.54 -26.48
N ASP A 56 6.10 -36.89 -26.68
CA ASP A 56 6.72 -37.40 -27.88
C ASP A 56 6.01 -38.69 -28.30
N ASP A 57 5.19 -38.64 -29.35
CA ASP A 57 5.02 -39.80 -30.23
C ASP A 57 4.59 -39.37 -31.64
N GLY A 58 5.27 -39.93 -32.64
CA GLY A 58 5.28 -39.43 -34.01
C GLY A 58 4.23 -40.04 -34.92
N SER A 59 3.74 -39.25 -35.89
CA SER A 59 3.54 -39.65 -37.30
C SER A 59 2.98 -38.49 -38.14
N PRO A 60 3.40 -38.32 -39.42
CA PRO A 60 3.03 -37.18 -40.25
C PRO A 60 1.87 -37.50 -41.21
N SER A 61 0.79 -36.72 -41.20
CA SER A 61 -0.13 -36.65 -42.34
C SER A 61 -0.90 -35.34 -42.39
N GLY A 62 -0.66 -34.58 -43.47
CA GLY A 62 -1.67 -33.84 -44.25
C GLY A 62 -2.29 -32.57 -43.65
N PRO A 63 -2.25 -31.42 -44.34
CA PRO A 63 -2.52 -30.11 -43.76
C PRO A 63 -4.02 -29.78 -43.75
N ASN A 64 -4.57 -29.59 -42.56
CA ASN A 64 -5.63 -28.62 -42.32
C ASN A 64 -5.29 -27.95 -40.99
N VAL A 65 -4.29 -27.07 -41.03
CA VAL A 65 -4.19 -26.02 -40.04
C VAL A 65 -5.34 -25.09 -40.37
N GLU A 66 -6.52 -25.39 -39.81
CA GLU A 66 -7.47 -24.33 -39.52
C GLU A 66 -6.69 -23.32 -38.69
N THR A 67 -6.32 -22.22 -39.33
CA THR A 67 -5.93 -20.99 -38.65
C THR A 67 -6.95 -20.81 -37.52
N PRO A 68 -6.55 -20.74 -36.24
CA PRO A 68 -7.51 -20.40 -35.21
C PRO A 68 -8.09 -19.05 -35.65
N SER A 69 -9.37 -19.05 -36.01
CA SER A 69 -10.06 -17.82 -36.39
C SER A 69 -9.85 -16.85 -35.25
N GLY A 70 -9.60 -15.57 -35.57
CA GLY A 70 -9.47 -14.51 -34.58
C GLY A 70 -10.76 -14.24 -33.77
N ASP A 71 -11.68 -15.20 -33.73
CA ASP A 71 -13.06 -15.11 -33.22
C ASP A 71 -13.18 -15.56 -31.76
N ASP A 72 -12.13 -16.12 -31.14
CA ASP A 72 -12.21 -16.66 -29.78
C ASP A 72 -11.92 -15.64 -28.67
N PHE A 73 -11.73 -14.36 -29.02
CA PHE A 73 -11.59 -13.27 -28.07
C PHE A 73 -12.85 -12.38 -28.08
N SER A 74 -13.58 -12.35 -26.97
CA SER A 74 -14.65 -11.36 -26.80
C SER A 74 -14.64 -10.72 -25.41
N LEU A 75 -14.88 -9.41 -25.39
CA LEU A 75 -15.10 -8.58 -24.21
C LEU A 75 -16.46 -7.90 -24.35
N SER A 76 -17.48 -8.40 -23.65
CA SER A 76 -18.81 -7.79 -23.61
C SER A 76 -18.99 -7.00 -22.33
N LEU A 77 -19.61 -5.82 -22.44
CA LEU A 77 -19.89 -4.97 -21.28
C LEU A 77 -21.01 -5.59 -20.45
N VAL A 78 -20.76 -5.75 -19.14
CA VAL A 78 -21.74 -6.23 -18.16
C VAL A 78 -22.33 -5.04 -17.39
N ASP A 79 -21.48 -4.16 -16.86
CA ASP A 79 -21.91 -3.00 -16.07
C ASP A 79 -20.83 -1.91 -16.05
N THR A 80 -21.25 -0.63 -15.95
CA THR A 80 -20.32 0.50 -15.85
C THR A 80 -21.02 1.76 -15.33
N ASN A 81 -20.26 2.65 -14.70
CA ASN A 81 -20.64 4.04 -14.42
C ASN A 81 -19.85 5.06 -15.29
N LEU A 82 -19.17 4.59 -16.34
CA LEU A 82 -18.41 5.40 -17.28
C LEU A 82 -19.35 5.91 -18.39
N PRO A 83 -19.15 7.15 -18.90
CA PRO A 83 -19.92 7.65 -20.03
C PRO A 83 -19.80 6.77 -21.28
N SER A 84 -20.89 6.64 -22.04
CA SER A 84 -20.98 5.82 -23.25
C SER A 84 -19.97 6.19 -24.33
N GLU A 85 -19.48 7.43 -24.33
CA GLU A 85 -18.53 7.96 -25.30
C GLU A 85 -17.11 7.44 -25.04
N VAL A 86 -16.79 7.18 -23.77
CA VAL A 86 -15.44 6.84 -23.29
C VAL A 86 -15.26 5.33 -23.16
N GLU A 87 -16.32 4.62 -22.79
CA GLU A 87 -16.29 3.17 -22.57
C GLU A 87 -15.68 2.35 -23.74
N PRO A 88 -15.99 2.64 -25.03
CA PRO A 88 -15.39 1.89 -26.14
C PRO A 88 -13.87 2.04 -26.23
N GLU A 89 -13.33 3.17 -25.77
CA GLU A 89 -11.88 3.40 -25.74
C GLU A 89 -11.23 2.50 -24.69
N LEU A 90 -11.84 2.40 -23.51
CA LEU A 90 -11.37 1.51 -22.44
C LEU A 90 -11.43 0.05 -22.89
N ARG A 91 -12.54 -0.37 -23.50
CA ARG A 91 -12.68 -1.73 -24.04
C ARG A 91 -11.56 -2.04 -25.04
N SER A 92 -11.25 -1.12 -25.96
CA SER A 92 -10.16 -1.29 -26.93
C SER A 92 -8.79 -1.36 -26.25
N PHE A 93 -8.56 -0.51 -25.24
CA PHE A 93 -7.33 -0.50 -24.46
C PHE A 93 -7.10 -1.82 -23.73
N ILE A 94 -8.12 -2.34 -23.04
CA ILE A 94 -8.06 -3.62 -22.33
C ILE A 94 -7.90 -4.77 -23.32
N ALA A 95 -8.62 -4.78 -24.44
CA ALA A 95 -8.47 -5.81 -25.47
C ALA A 95 -7.03 -5.94 -25.98
N LYS A 96 -6.35 -4.80 -26.22
CA LYS A 96 -4.94 -4.77 -26.62
C LYS A 96 -3.99 -5.27 -25.53
N ARG A 97 -4.32 -5.07 -24.25
CA ARG A 97 -3.51 -5.53 -23.12
C ARG A 97 -3.68 -7.02 -22.88
N LEU A 98 -4.92 -7.53 -22.90
CA LEU A 98 -5.22 -8.96 -22.73
C LEU A 98 -4.69 -9.81 -23.88
N SER A 99 -4.67 -9.30 -25.11
CA SER A 99 -4.10 -10.00 -26.26
C SER A 99 -2.57 -10.08 -26.27
N LYS A 100 -1.89 -9.20 -25.53
CA LYS A 100 -0.41 -9.10 -25.51
C LYS A 100 0.23 -9.58 -24.20
N GLY A 101 -0.53 -9.64 -23.10
CA GLY A 101 0.00 -9.84 -21.75
C GLY A 101 -0.45 -11.15 -21.11
N ALA A 102 0.43 -11.74 -20.30
CA ALA A 102 0.03 -12.75 -19.33
C ALA A 102 -0.78 -12.07 -18.21
N VAL A 103 -2.08 -12.36 -18.13
CA VAL A 103 -2.92 -11.90 -17.03
C VAL A 103 -3.19 -13.06 -16.09
N PHE A 104 -2.66 -12.92 -14.88
CA PHE A 104 -2.85 -13.87 -13.80
C PHE A 104 -4.13 -13.57 -13.05
N GLU A 105 -4.84 -14.62 -12.66
CA GLU A 105 -6.08 -14.48 -11.92
C GLU A 105 -5.82 -13.79 -10.57
N GLY A 106 -6.63 -12.78 -10.24
CA GLY A 106 -6.59 -12.12 -8.93
C GLY A 106 -5.39 -11.19 -8.68
N LEU A 107 -4.52 -11.00 -9.69
CA LEU A 107 -3.42 -10.03 -9.67
C LEU A 107 -3.68 -8.96 -10.72
N GLY A 108 -4.17 -7.80 -10.25
CA GLY A 108 -4.44 -6.67 -11.13
C GLY A 108 -3.17 -6.01 -11.63
N ASN A 109 -3.31 -5.24 -12.71
CA ASN A 109 -2.26 -4.39 -13.27
C ASN A 109 -2.77 -2.96 -13.38
N VAL A 110 -1.88 -1.98 -13.24
CA VAL A 110 -2.20 -0.58 -13.46
C VAL A 110 -1.51 -0.08 -14.72
N ALA A 111 -2.18 0.78 -15.47
CA ALA A 111 -1.59 1.47 -16.61
C ALA A 111 -2.23 2.85 -16.81
N SER A 112 -1.47 3.81 -17.35
CA SER A 112 -2.03 5.09 -17.79
C SER A 112 -2.83 4.93 -19.08
N MET A 113 -3.98 5.59 -19.13
CA MET A 113 -4.83 5.73 -20.30
C MET A 113 -5.08 7.21 -20.59
N GLU A 114 -4.99 7.58 -21.86
CA GLU A 114 -5.41 8.89 -22.37
C GLU A 114 -6.82 8.76 -22.92
N LEU A 115 -7.77 9.50 -22.34
CA LEU A 115 -9.13 9.58 -22.86
C LEU A 115 -9.20 10.67 -23.93
N LYS A 116 -10.14 10.56 -24.89
CA LYS A 116 -10.37 11.61 -25.90
C LYS A 116 -10.82 12.97 -25.34
N ILE A 117 -11.05 13.07 -24.02
CA ILE A 117 -11.21 14.35 -23.34
C ILE A 117 -9.83 15.03 -23.30
N PRO A 118 -9.62 16.18 -23.96
CA PRO A 118 -8.30 16.79 -24.08
C PRO A 118 -7.62 16.99 -22.72
N GLY A 119 -6.41 16.43 -22.57
CA GLY A 119 -5.59 16.57 -21.36
C GLY A 119 -5.92 15.61 -20.22
N TYR A 120 -6.90 14.72 -20.37
CA TYR A 120 -7.31 13.82 -19.28
C TYR A 120 -6.57 12.48 -19.33
N ARG A 121 -5.42 12.43 -18.64
CA ARG A 121 -4.67 11.19 -18.35
C ARG A 121 -5.15 10.59 -17.04
N VAL A 122 -5.64 9.36 -17.09
CA VAL A 122 -6.16 8.65 -15.92
C VAL A 122 -5.40 7.33 -15.70
N GLY A 123 -5.22 6.96 -14.44
CA GLY A 123 -4.79 5.61 -14.08
C GLY A 123 -5.93 4.61 -14.30
N CYS A 124 -5.62 3.44 -14.84
CA CYS A 124 -6.55 2.34 -15.00
C CYS A 124 -5.97 1.08 -14.34
N TYR A 125 -6.58 0.65 -13.25
CA TYR A 125 -6.39 -0.68 -12.69
C TYR A 125 -7.30 -1.66 -13.43
N TYR A 126 -6.79 -2.83 -13.80
CA TYR A 126 -7.59 -3.90 -14.38
C TYR A 126 -7.17 -5.27 -13.85
N CYS A 127 -8.15 -6.12 -13.54
CA CYS A 127 -7.94 -7.45 -13.00
C CYS A 127 -8.89 -8.46 -13.66
N LEU A 128 -8.35 -9.63 -13.99
CA LEU A 128 -9.14 -10.78 -14.44
C LEU A 128 -9.39 -11.71 -13.25
N PHE A 129 -10.62 -12.16 -13.08
CA PHE A 129 -10.95 -13.21 -12.13
C PHE A 129 -12.00 -14.16 -12.69
N GLN A 130 -12.01 -15.39 -12.17
CA GLN A 130 -12.95 -16.43 -12.57
C GLN A 130 -14.03 -16.62 -11.51
N GLN A 131 -15.29 -16.68 -11.95
CA GLN A 131 -16.38 -17.12 -11.08
C GLN A 131 -16.42 -18.65 -11.05
N VAL A 132 -16.07 -19.22 -9.90
CA VAL A 132 -16.21 -20.67 -9.67
C VAL A 132 -17.60 -20.90 -9.09
N LYS A 133 -18.54 -21.39 -9.89
CA LYS A 133 -19.83 -21.86 -9.36
C LYS A 133 -19.58 -23.12 -8.52
N LEU A 134 -19.68 -22.99 -7.21
CA LEU A 134 -19.74 -24.14 -6.30
C LEU A 134 -21.11 -24.78 -6.45
N LEU A 135 -21.24 -25.82 -7.27
CA LEU A 135 -22.48 -26.61 -7.34
C LEU A 135 -22.56 -27.58 -6.14
N PRO A 136 -23.78 -27.86 -5.62
CA PRO A 136 -24.01 -28.97 -4.72
C PRO A 136 -23.77 -30.30 -5.44
N GLU A 137 -23.19 -31.26 -4.73
CA GLU A 137 -22.83 -32.60 -5.20
C GLU A 137 -24.00 -33.30 -5.91
N THR A 138 -24.07 -33.23 -7.24
CA THR A 138 -24.69 -34.26 -8.08
C THR A 138 -24.25 -34.07 -9.53
N PRO A 139 -23.53 -35.03 -10.14
CA PRO A 139 -23.07 -34.90 -11.51
C PRO A 139 -24.23 -35.24 -12.46
N ILE A 140 -24.86 -34.22 -13.06
CA ILE A 140 -25.65 -34.44 -14.27
C ILE A 140 -24.67 -34.34 -15.45
N ALA A 141 -24.45 -35.48 -16.10
CA ALA A 141 -23.57 -35.61 -17.24
C ALA A 141 -23.99 -34.67 -18.39
N GLY A 142 -23.04 -33.88 -18.92
CA GLY A 142 -23.13 -33.37 -20.29
C GLY A 142 -22.91 -31.88 -20.56
N SER A 143 -22.60 -31.04 -19.57
CA SER A 143 -22.13 -29.67 -19.87
C SER A 143 -20.78 -29.40 -19.22
N GLU A 144 -19.71 -29.32 -20.03
CA GLU A 144 -18.50 -28.61 -19.65
C GLU A 144 -18.88 -27.15 -19.39
N GLN A 145 -19.26 -26.82 -18.15
CA GLN A 145 -19.50 -25.44 -17.76
C GLN A 145 -18.14 -24.79 -17.55
N ASN A 146 -17.63 -24.17 -18.61
CA ASN A 146 -16.47 -23.29 -18.51
C ASN A 146 -16.76 -22.20 -17.46
N PRO A 147 -15.83 -21.93 -16.53
CA PRO A 147 -15.99 -20.85 -15.57
C PRO A 147 -16.18 -19.53 -16.32
N SER A 148 -17.12 -18.69 -15.86
CA SER A 148 -17.32 -17.37 -16.44
C SER A 148 -16.17 -16.47 -15.98
N GLU A 149 -15.39 -15.97 -16.93
CA GLU A 149 -14.28 -15.05 -16.65
C GLU A 149 -14.75 -13.60 -16.75
N TYR A 150 -14.33 -12.77 -15.81
CA TYR A 150 -14.70 -11.36 -15.75
C TYR A 150 -13.46 -10.49 -15.64
N VAL A 151 -13.49 -9.33 -16.29
CA VAL A 151 -12.48 -8.29 -16.16
C VAL A 151 -13.11 -7.08 -15.50
N VAL A 152 -12.57 -6.68 -14.35
CA VAL A 152 -12.94 -5.43 -13.69
C VAL A 152 -11.88 -4.39 -13.99
N CYS A 153 -12.31 -3.17 -14.29
CA CYS A 153 -11.46 -2.01 -14.45
C CYS A 153 -11.90 -0.90 -13.48
N PHE A 154 -10.95 -0.25 -12.83
CA PHE A 154 -11.14 0.95 -12.02
C PHE A 154 -10.32 2.10 -12.59
N LEU A 155 -10.96 3.24 -12.82
CA LEU A 155 -10.33 4.44 -13.37
C LEU A 155 -10.38 5.56 -12.34
N GLY A 156 -9.22 6.11 -12.00
CA GLY A 156 -9.11 7.25 -11.11
C GLY A 156 -7.66 7.66 -10.88
N GLY A 157 -7.44 8.94 -10.55
CA GLY A 157 -6.10 9.47 -10.26
C GLY A 157 -5.10 9.24 -11.39
N SER A 158 -3.82 9.17 -11.03
CA SER A 158 -2.73 8.83 -11.95
C SER A 158 -2.34 7.36 -11.86
N GLU A 159 -1.63 6.85 -12.87
CA GLU A 159 -1.05 5.49 -12.84
C GLU A 159 -0.20 5.26 -11.60
N LYS A 160 0.70 6.21 -11.29
CA LYS A 160 1.54 6.14 -10.07
C LYS A 160 0.69 6.12 -8.80
N GLY A 161 -0.38 6.91 -8.76
CA GLY A 161 -1.29 6.97 -7.62
C GLY A 161 -2.02 5.65 -7.38
N LEU A 162 -2.60 5.06 -8.42
CA LEU A 162 -3.29 3.76 -8.31
C LEU A 162 -2.34 2.60 -8.00
N GLU A 163 -1.10 2.63 -8.48
CA GLU A 163 -0.12 1.59 -8.15
C GLU A 163 0.12 1.49 -6.64
N LEU A 164 0.04 2.62 -5.91
CA LEU A 164 0.15 2.64 -4.45
C LEU A 164 -0.99 1.89 -3.74
N PHE A 165 -2.13 1.67 -4.40
CA PHE A 165 -3.31 0.98 -3.86
C PHE A 165 -3.54 -0.39 -4.50
N ARG A 166 -2.60 -0.87 -5.34
CA ARG A 166 -2.78 -2.09 -6.13
C ARG A 166 -3.11 -3.31 -5.27
N LEU A 167 -2.37 -3.51 -4.18
CA LEU A 167 -2.57 -4.66 -3.30
C LEU A 167 -3.96 -4.65 -2.65
N GLU A 168 -4.45 -3.48 -2.28
CA GLU A 168 -5.78 -3.36 -1.70
C GLU A 168 -6.91 -3.42 -2.73
N LEU A 169 -6.66 -2.98 -3.97
CA LEU A 169 -7.57 -3.21 -5.08
C LEU A 169 -7.68 -4.70 -5.39
N ASP A 170 -6.56 -5.43 -5.38
CA ASP A 170 -6.55 -6.90 -5.52
C ASP A 170 -7.38 -7.57 -4.41
N LYS A 171 -7.17 -7.18 -3.15
CA LYS A 171 -7.99 -7.65 -2.01
C LYS A 171 -9.47 -7.30 -2.18
N TYR A 172 -9.78 -6.11 -2.72
CA TYR A 172 -11.15 -5.67 -2.97
C TYR A 172 -11.85 -6.54 -4.02
N ILE A 173 -11.16 -6.91 -5.10
CA ILE A 173 -11.67 -7.83 -6.13
C ILE A 173 -11.82 -9.24 -5.59
N GLN A 174 -10.92 -9.71 -4.73
CA GLN A 174 -11.10 -11.00 -4.05
C GLN A 174 -12.37 -11.01 -3.17
N GLY A 175 -12.66 -9.90 -2.49
CA GLY A 175 -13.93 -9.72 -1.77
C GLY A 175 -15.16 -9.82 -2.67
N LEU A 176 -15.08 -9.25 -3.88
CA LEU A 176 -16.13 -9.37 -4.90
C LEU A 176 -16.31 -10.81 -5.39
N LYS A 177 -15.21 -11.55 -5.59
CA LYS A 177 -15.27 -12.98 -5.98
C LYS A 177 -16.02 -13.79 -4.92
N ASN A 178 -15.76 -13.52 -3.64
CA ASN A 178 -16.44 -14.19 -2.53
C ASN A 178 -17.95 -13.87 -2.48
N SER A 179 -18.35 -12.62 -2.76
CA SER A 179 -19.77 -12.22 -2.77
C SER A 179 -20.54 -12.78 -3.97
N MET A 180 -19.91 -12.90 -5.13
CA MET A 180 -20.53 -13.48 -6.34
C MET A 180 -20.68 -15.00 -6.33
N ASN A 181 -20.05 -15.69 -5.38
CA ASN A 181 -20.24 -17.13 -5.16
C ASN A 181 -21.45 -17.43 -4.24
N CYS A 182 -22.13 -16.40 -3.71
CA CYS A 182 -23.32 -16.55 -2.88
C CYS A 182 -24.60 -16.45 -3.74
N GLU A 183 -25.44 -17.48 -3.74
CA GLU A 183 -26.67 -17.59 -4.57
C GLU A 183 -27.85 -16.72 -4.05
N GLU A 184 -27.61 -15.47 -3.67
CA GLU A 184 -28.70 -14.58 -3.20
C GLU A 184 -29.34 -13.78 -4.34
N LYS A 185 -30.68 -13.77 -4.35
CA LYS A 185 -31.49 -12.92 -5.24
C LYS A 185 -31.23 -11.44 -4.92
N GLY A 186 -30.64 -10.71 -5.87
CA GLY A 186 -30.23 -9.31 -5.68
C GLY A 186 -28.77 -9.01 -6.02
N LEU A 187 -28.01 -10.05 -6.42
CA LEU A 187 -26.58 -9.98 -6.71
C LEU A 187 -26.19 -8.83 -7.66
N GLU A 188 -26.96 -8.57 -8.73
CA GLU A 188 -26.64 -7.50 -9.69
C GLU A 188 -26.64 -6.10 -9.05
N THR A 189 -27.59 -5.81 -8.16
CA THR A 189 -27.66 -4.50 -7.49
C THR A 189 -26.56 -4.38 -6.43
N HIS A 190 -26.25 -5.48 -5.74
CA HIS A 190 -25.16 -5.52 -4.77
C HIS A 190 -23.78 -5.37 -5.43
N VAL A 191 -23.52 -6.10 -6.53
CA VAL A 191 -22.27 -6.02 -7.31
C VAL A 191 -22.09 -4.62 -7.88
N ARG A 192 -23.14 -4.01 -8.43
CA ARG A 192 -23.11 -2.63 -8.89
C ARG A 192 -22.76 -1.67 -7.76
N SER A 193 -23.44 -1.78 -6.61
CA SER A 193 -23.16 -0.93 -5.45
C SER A 193 -21.76 -1.14 -4.89
N TYR A 194 -21.26 -2.37 -4.90
CA TYR A 194 -19.90 -2.70 -4.46
C TYR A 194 -18.90 -2.04 -5.41
N LEU A 195 -18.98 -2.34 -6.71
CA LEU A 195 -18.09 -1.76 -7.70
C LEU A 195 -18.15 -0.23 -7.75
N SER A 196 -19.30 0.41 -7.54
CA SER A 196 -19.39 1.88 -7.50
C SER A 196 -18.69 2.50 -6.29
N ASN A 197 -18.57 1.78 -5.18
CA ASN A 197 -18.01 2.28 -3.93
C ASN A 197 -16.50 2.01 -3.80
N TRP A 198 -15.85 1.43 -4.81
CA TRP A 198 -14.43 1.06 -4.76
C TRP A 198 -13.53 2.21 -4.29
N PHE A 199 -13.77 3.44 -4.76
CA PHE A 199 -12.94 4.59 -4.41
C PHE A 199 -13.13 4.99 -2.95
N GLU A 200 -14.37 5.00 -2.48
CA GLU A 200 -14.72 5.27 -1.09
C GLU A 200 -14.20 4.19 -0.14
N ASP A 201 -14.24 2.94 -0.55
CA ASP A 201 -13.86 1.79 0.27
C ASP A 201 -12.35 1.55 0.26
N VAL A 202 -11.65 1.87 -0.84
CA VAL A 202 -10.23 1.55 -1.05
C VAL A 202 -9.32 2.76 -0.88
N VAL A 203 -9.67 3.90 -1.48
CA VAL A 203 -8.77 5.04 -1.62
C VAL A 203 -9.01 6.09 -0.53
N CYS A 204 -10.27 6.44 -0.27
CA CYS A 204 -10.65 7.44 0.73
C CYS A 204 -10.40 7.08 2.21
N PRO A 205 -10.24 5.81 2.67
CA PRO A 205 -10.01 5.52 4.09
C PRO A 205 -8.86 6.32 4.71
N ILE A 206 -7.73 6.46 4.00
CA ILE A 206 -6.55 7.18 4.48
C ILE A 206 -6.90 8.66 4.68
N GLN A 207 -7.55 9.28 3.70
CA GLN A 207 -8.00 10.67 3.79
C GLN A 207 -8.96 10.87 4.96
N ARG A 208 -9.94 9.98 5.15
CA ARG A 208 -10.90 10.08 6.26
C ARG A 208 -10.21 10.01 7.61
N VAL A 209 -9.23 9.13 7.79
CA VAL A 209 -8.46 9.03 9.05
C VAL A 209 -7.61 10.29 9.28
N VAL A 210 -6.90 10.78 8.27
CA VAL A 210 -6.09 12.02 8.39
C VAL A 210 -6.98 13.19 8.79
N LEU A 211 -8.14 13.34 8.15
CA LEU A 211 -9.10 14.42 8.46
C LEU A 211 -9.75 14.26 9.83
N LEU A 212 -9.97 13.02 10.30
CA LEU A 212 -10.57 12.74 11.59
C LEU A 212 -9.60 13.00 12.76
N PHE A 213 -8.33 12.64 12.59
CA PHE A 213 -7.33 12.70 13.68
C PHE A 213 -6.55 14.01 13.72
N GLN A 214 -6.30 14.67 12.58
CA GLN A 214 -5.57 15.94 12.52
C GLN A 214 -4.23 15.87 13.31
N GLU A 215 -4.00 16.76 14.28
CA GLU A 215 -2.80 16.76 15.13
C GLU A 215 -2.62 15.45 15.93
N LYS A 216 -3.73 14.76 16.27
CA LYS A 216 -3.70 13.47 16.97
C LYS A 216 -3.23 12.32 16.08
N LEU A 217 -3.01 12.55 14.78
CA LEU A 217 -2.48 11.56 13.84
C LEU A 217 -1.09 11.05 14.27
N THR A 218 -0.30 11.88 14.97
CA THR A 218 1.00 11.49 15.53
C THR A 218 0.92 10.21 16.36
N PHE A 219 -0.16 10.03 17.12
CA PHE A 219 -0.36 8.86 17.97
C PHE A 219 -0.65 7.59 17.16
N LEU A 220 -1.37 7.70 16.04
CA LEU A 220 -1.62 6.58 15.13
C LEU A 220 -0.34 6.16 14.40
N LEU A 221 0.44 7.13 13.93
CA LEU A 221 1.74 6.87 13.29
C LEU A 221 2.70 6.18 14.27
N HIS A 222 2.75 6.65 15.51
CA HIS A 222 3.56 6.03 16.56
C HIS A 222 3.08 4.61 16.88
N ALA A 223 1.77 4.40 17.05
CA ALA A 223 1.21 3.07 17.32
C ALA A 223 1.50 2.08 16.19
N ALA A 224 1.35 2.51 14.92
CA ALA A 224 1.60 1.68 13.75
C ALA A 224 3.07 1.25 13.62
N LEU A 225 4.03 2.16 13.85
CA LEU A 225 5.45 1.82 13.79
C LEU A 225 5.95 1.05 15.02
N SER A 226 5.36 1.31 16.18
CA SER A 226 5.73 0.63 17.43
C SER A 226 5.03 -0.73 17.61
N TYR A 227 4.18 -1.14 16.67
CA TYR A 227 3.34 -2.33 16.76
C TYR A 227 2.49 -2.37 18.04
N THR A 228 2.11 -1.19 18.55
CA THR A 228 1.30 -1.12 19.77
C THR A 228 -0.16 -1.44 19.41
N PRO A 229 -0.82 -2.37 20.12
CA PRO A 229 -2.21 -2.73 19.82
C PRO A 229 -3.13 -1.52 20.05
N VAL A 230 -4.06 -1.33 19.11
CA VAL A 230 -5.03 -0.23 19.12
C VAL A 230 -6.44 -0.78 19.31
N GLU A 231 -7.12 -0.31 20.35
CA GLU A 231 -8.51 -0.61 20.63
C GLU A 231 -9.38 0.61 20.28
N VAL A 232 -10.35 0.42 19.38
CA VAL A 232 -11.30 1.48 19.00
C VAL A 232 -12.63 1.24 19.73
N LYS A 233 -13.10 2.25 20.48
CA LYS A 233 -14.33 2.24 21.25
C LYS A 233 -15.33 3.28 20.71
N GLU A 234 -16.61 3.00 20.86
CA GLU A 234 -17.71 3.91 20.51
C GLU A 234 -17.62 4.45 19.06
N SER A 235 -17.19 3.61 18.11
CA SER A 235 -17.07 3.96 16.69
C SER A 235 -18.04 3.17 15.82
N ASP A 236 -18.47 3.77 14.72
CA ASP A 236 -19.16 3.03 13.66
C ASP A 236 -18.19 2.06 12.94
N GLU A 237 -18.76 1.03 12.31
CA GLU A 237 -17.99 0.00 11.60
C GLU A 237 -17.16 0.56 10.44
N LYS A 238 -17.56 1.70 9.83
CA LYS A 238 -16.78 2.30 8.75
C LYS A 238 -15.54 2.98 9.31
N THR A 239 -15.68 3.85 10.31
CA THR A 239 -14.53 4.48 10.98
C THR A 239 -13.57 3.44 11.56
N ARG A 240 -14.09 2.39 12.20
CA ARG A 240 -13.26 1.30 12.73
C ARG A 240 -12.42 0.62 11.64
N ARG A 241 -13.02 0.33 10.49
CA ARG A 241 -12.33 -0.25 9.34
C ARG A 241 -11.30 0.71 8.74
N ASP A 242 -11.63 1.99 8.66
CA ASP A 242 -10.71 3.01 8.14
C ASP A 242 -9.46 3.14 9.01
N ILE A 243 -9.62 3.19 10.34
CA ILE A 243 -8.51 3.23 11.31
C ILE A 243 -7.63 1.99 11.18
N ASN A 244 -8.22 0.79 11.18
CA ASN A 244 -7.47 -0.45 11.04
C ASN A 244 -6.69 -0.52 9.73
N ARG A 245 -7.31 -0.05 8.64
CA ARG A 245 -6.67 0.02 7.34
C ARG A 245 -5.51 1.01 7.34
N PHE A 246 -5.70 2.20 7.89
CA PHE A 246 -4.61 3.17 8.04
C PHE A 246 -3.44 2.59 8.82
N LEU A 247 -3.69 1.95 9.97
CA LEU A 247 -2.67 1.31 10.79
C LEU A 247 -1.92 0.22 10.02
N SER A 248 -2.62 -0.63 9.27
CA SER A 248 -1.99 -1.67 8.45
C SER A 248 -1.04 -1.09 7.41
N VAL A 249 -1.46 -0.02 6.70
CA VAL A 249 -0.67 0.61 5.64
C VAL A 249 0.51 1.41 6.21
N ALA A 250 0.36 1.99 7.39
CA ALA A 250 1.39 2.75 8.09
C ALA A 250 2.45 1.87 8.77
N SER A 251 2.09 0.63 9.09
CA SER A 251 2.98 -0.33 9.76
C SER A 251 4.09 -0.83 8.84
N LEU A 252 5.17 -1.35 9.42
CA LEU A 252 6.22 -2.07 8.69
C LEU A 252 5.95 -3.58 8.65
N GLN A 253 4.71 -4.01 8.92
CA GLN A 253 4.37 -5.41 9.15
C GLN A 253 4.67 -6.32 7.94
N GLU A 254 4.47 -5.80 6.73
CA GLU A 254 4.69 -6.56 5.49
C GLU A 254 6.18 -6.78 5.15
N LEU A 255 7.12 -6.13 5.85
CA LEU A 255 8.57 -6.24 5.61
C LEU A 255 9.29 -7.23 6.53
N ILE A 256 8.63 -7.72 7.58
CA ILE A 256 9.26 -8.57 8.58
C ILE A 256 8.83 -10.01 8.35
N HIS A 257 9.80 -10.94 8.36
CA HIS A 257 9.53 -12.36 8.16
C HIS A 257 8.48 -12.86 9.17
N GLU A 258 7.56 -13.70 8.70
CA GLU A 258 6.39 -14.20 9.44
C GLU A 258 6.74 -14.88 10.78
N GLY A 259 7.94 -15.47 10.88
CA GLY A 259 8.50 -16.01 12.12
C GLY A 259 8.92 -14.94 13.14
N THR A 260 9.57 -13.86 12.67
CA THR A 260 9.99 -12.71 13.49
C THR A 260 8.77 -11.89 13.96
N MET A 261 7.67 -11.91 13.20
CA MET A 261 6.40 -11.27 13.57
C MET A 261 5.76 -11.86 14.83
N THR A 262 5.79 -13.18 14.98
CA THR A 262 5.25 -13.85 16.18
C THR A 262 6.13 -13.52 17.39
N SER A 263 7.45 -13.51 17.23
CA SER A 263 8.39 -13.03 18.27
C SER A 263 8.26 -11.54 18.56
N LEU A 264 7.98 -10.68 17.57
CA LEU A 264 7.65 -9.26 17.75
C LEU A 264 6.39 -9.08 18.59
N CYS A 265 5.27 -9.69 18.22
CA CYS A 265 4.04 -9.57 18.99
C CYS A 265 4.20 -10.13 20.42
N VAL A 266 4.96 -11.21 20.61
CA VAL A 266 5.19 -11.84 21.92
C VAL A 266 6.20 -11.07 22.78
N ALA A 267 7.38 -10.72 22.25
CA ALA A 267 8.40 -9.95 22.97
C ALA A 267 7.96 -8.50 23.25
N MET A 268 7.13 -7.92 22.37
CA MET A 268 6.52 -6.60 22.59
C MET A 268 5.36 -6.64 23.61
N SER A 269 4.91 -7.84 24.00
CA SER A 269 3.95 -8.07 25.08
C SER A 269 4.60 -8.37 26.44
N GLU A 270 5.93 -8.51 26.54
CA GLU A 270 6.62 -8.78 27.81
C GLU A 270 6.72 -7.56 28.74
N GLU A 271 6.54 -6.34 28.21
CA GLU A 271 6.16 -5.18 29.03
C GLU A 271 4.63 -5.04 29.00
N PRO A 272 3.93 -4.89 30.15
CA PRO A 272 2.48 -4.73 30.18
C PRO A 272 2.12 -3.33 29.66
N ARG A 273 2.20 -3.13 28.35
CA ARG A 273 1.74 -1.91 27.71
C ARG A 273 0.24 -1.99 27.57
N LYS A 274 -0.42 -0.99 28.16
CA LYS A 274 -1.84 -0.76 27.93
C LYS A 274 -2.03 -0.49 26.44
N SER A 275 -2.99 -1.16 25.82
CA SER A 275 -3.42 -0.86 24.46
C SER A 275 -3.71 0.63 24.31
N VAL A 276 -3.39 1.19 23.14
CA VAL A 276 -3.81 2.54 22.80
C VAL A 276 -5.31 2.51 22.61
N VAL A 277 -6.03 3.28 23.42
CA VAL A 277 -7.50 3.32 23.36
C VAL A 277 -7.90 4.57 22.60
N ILE A 278 -8.63 4.37 21.50
CA ILE A 278 -9.24 5.43 20.70
C ILE A 278 -10.73 5.44 21.02
N ASP A 279 -11.20 6.53 21.62
CA ASP A 279 -12.60 6.75 21.93
C ASP A 279 -13.20 7.72 20.91
N CYS A 280 -14.15 7.23 20.12
CA CYS A 280 -14.83 7.98 19.07
C CYS A 280 -16.20 8.54 19.51
N SER A 281 -16.52 8.56 20.80
CA SER A 281 -17.78 9.09 21.33
C SER A 281 -17.97 10.60 21.06
N SER A 282 -16.88 11.36 20.89
CA SER A 282 -16.88 12.76 20.50
C SER A 282 -16.59 12.97 19.02
N SER A 283 -16.93 14.15 18.48
CA SER A 283 -16.68 14.52 17.08
C SER A 283 -15.21 14.45 16.66
N GLN A 284 -14.28 14.60 17.61
CA GLN A 284 -12.88 14.28 17.45
C GLN A 284 -12.52 13.09 18.36
N PRO A 285 -11.76 12.10 17.88
CA PRO A 285 -11.37 10.96 18.70
C PRO A 285 -10.50 11.39 19.88
N GLN A 286 -10.73 10.82 21.07
CA GLN A 286 -9.81 10.93 22.20
C GLN A 286 -8.88 9.73 22.20
N VAL A 287 -7.58 9.98 22.43
CA VAL A 287 -6.56 8.93 22.39
C VAL A 287 -5.92 8.82 23.77
N TYR A 288 -5.96 7.62 24.34
CA TYR A 288 -5.40 7.30 25.66
C TYR A 288 -4.29 6.26 25.54
N ASN A 289 -3.34 6.29 26.49
CA ASN A 289 -2.15 5.41 26.51
C ASN A 289 -1.26 5.51 25.25
N ALA A 290 -1.35 6.59 24.50
CA ALA A 290 -0.55 6.76 23.28
C ALA A 290 0.86 7.30 23.57
N GLY A 291 1.82 6.76 22.84
CA GLY A 291 3.14 7.35 22.70
C GLY A 291 3.18 8.33 21.53
N SER A 292 4.12 9.26 21.59
CA SER A 292 4.49 10.11 20.47
C SER A 292 6.00 10.36 20.50
N ASN A 293 6.55 10.76 19.36
CA ASN A 293 7.93 11.15 19.23
C ASN A 293 8.06 12.19 18.12
N ARG A 294 9.19 12.91 18.11
CA ARG A 294 9.46 13.98 17.15
C ARG A 294 9.33 13.50 15.70
N PHE A 295 9.75 12.28 15.40
CA PHE A 295 9.61 11.71 14.06
C PHE A 295 8.14 11.65 13.61
N CYS A 296 7.24 11.12 14.45
CA CYS A 296 5.82 11.04 14.13
C CYS A 296 5.16 12.43 14.08
N GLU A 297 5.61 13.37 14.91
CA GLU A 297 5.15 14.77 14.87
C GLU A 297 5.54 15.45 13.55
N ASP A 298 6.81 15.34 13.12
CA ASP A 298 7.31 15.92 11.87
C ASP A 298 6.52 15.38 10.66
N TRP A 299 6.22 14.08 10.65
CA TRP A 299 5.40 13.47 9.59
C TRP A 299 3.93 13.85 9.68
N MET A 300 3.35 13.96 10.88
CA MET A 300 2.01 14.49 11.06
C MET A 300 1.90 15.90 10.47
N GLN A 301 2.90 16.77 10.68
CA GLN A 301 2.94 18.09 10.05
C GLN A 301 2.98 18.01 8.53
N ALA A 302 3.70 17.03 7.94
CA ALA A 302 3.68 16.83 6.49
C ALA A 302 2.27 16.49 5.97
N PHE A 303 1.48 15.70 6.70
CA PHE A 303 0.07 15.45 6.36
C PHE A 303 -0.77 16.72 6.45
N LEU A 304 -0.65 17.49 7.54
CA LEU A 304 -1.44 18.71 7.75
C LEU A 304 -1.10 19.81 6.72
N ASN A 305 0.19 20.00 6.42
CA ASN A 305 0.63 20.96 5.41
C ASN A 305 0.17 20.59 3.99
N SER A 306 -0.03 19.29 3.75
CA SER A 306 -0.54 18.77 2.47
C SER A 306 -2.07 18.72 2.42
N ALA A 307 -2.77 19.08 3.51
CA ALA A 307 -4.21 18.92 3.64
C ALA A 307 -5.03 19.97 2.87
N GLU A 308 -4.41 21.01 2.28
CA GLU A 308 -5.11 22.06 1.52
C GLU A 308 -5.96 21.52 0.35
N GLY A 309 -5.74 20.27 -0.10
CA GLY A 309 -6.57 19.60 -1.10
C GLY A 309 -7.17 18.25 -0.68
N GLY A 310 -6.84 17.73 0.50
CA GLY A 310 -7.35 16.43 0.98
C GLY A 310 -7.10 15.23 0.05
N ASN A 311 -6.11 15.29 -0.85
CA ASN A 311 -5.92 14.28 -1.88
C ASN A 311 -5.47 12.92 -1.27
N PRO A 312 -6.27 11.84 -1.39
CA PRO A 312 -5.95 10.54 -0.79
C PRO A 312 -4.69 9.90 -1.38
N PHE A 313 -4.36 10.17 -2.65
CA PHE A 313 -3.14 9.67 -3.29
C PHE A 313 -1.89 10.33 -2.70
N LEU A 314 -1.95 11.62 -2.42
CA LEU A 314 -0.85 12.35 -1.78
C LEU A 314 -0.63 11.85 -0.35
N PHE A 315 -1.70 11.65 0.42
CA PHE A 315 -1.59 11.08 1.76
C PHE A 315 -0.99 9.68 1.74
N ARG A 316 -1.37 8.83 0.78
CA ARG A 316 -0.72 7.53 0.61
C ARG A 316 0.77 7.67 0.28
N GLN A 317 1.15 8.59 -0.59
CA GLN A 317 2.56 8.83 -0.91
C GLN A 317 3.37 9.32 0.31
N ILE A 318 2.81 10.22 1.13
CA ILE A 318 3.43 10.67 2.38
C ILE A 318 3.63 9.45 3.32
N LEU A 319 2.64 8.56 3.40
CA LEU A 319 2.70 7.36 4.23
C LEU A 319 3.77 6.36 3.74
N GLU A 320 3.93 6.20 2.43
CA GLU A 320 5.03 5.39 1.87
C GLU A 320 6.40 6.01 2.17
N ASN A 321 6.55 7.33 2.05
CA ASN A 321 7.81 8.01 2.39
C ASN A 321 8.12 7.90 3.90
N PHE A 322 7.11 7.99 4.75
CA PHE A 322 7.20 7.75 6.19
C PHE A 322 7.75 6.36 6.48
N LYS A 323 7.19 5.30 5.86
CA LYS A 323 7.70 3.93 5.99
C LYS A 323 9.13 3.79 5.47
N LEU A 324 9.41 4.30 4.27
CA LEU A 324 10.74 4.25 3.68
C LEU A 324 11.80 4.87 4.60
N LYS A 325 11.49 6.01 5.22
CA LYS A 325 12.38 6.66 6.17
C LYS A 325 12.60 5.81 7.43
N ALA A 326 11.54 5.23 8.00
CA ALA A 326 11.65 4.34 9.16
C ALA A 326 12.50 3.08 8.85
N ILE A 327 12.34 2.50 7.65
CA ILE A 327 13.14 1.36 7.17
C ILE A 327 14.61 1.75 7.02
N GLN A 328 14.89 2.89 6.40
CA GLN A 328 16.26 3.40 6.25
C GLN A 328 16.93 3.61 7.62
N ASP A 329 16.23 4.24 8.55
CA ASP A 329 16.76 4.50 9.89
C ASP A 329 16.98 3.21 10.69
N THR A 330 16.09 2.22 10.55
CA THR A 330 16.26 0.87 11.12
C THR A 330 17.51 0.18 10.56
N ASN A 331 17.70 0.21 9.24
CA ASN A 331 18.86 -0.42 8.60
C ASN A 331 20.18 0.28 8.96
N ASN A 332 20.16 1.60 9.06
CA ASN A 332 21.31 2.38 9.55
C ASN A 332 21.66 2.00 10.99
N LEU A 333 20.65 1.89 11.87
CA LEU A 333 20.84 1.48 13.25
C LEU A 333 21.45 0.07 13.36
N LYS A 334 20.91 -0.91 12.62
CA LYS A 334 21.47 -2.27 12.55
C LYS A 334 22.94 -2.27 12.16
N ARG A 335 23.31 -1.45 11.17
CA ARG A 335 24.70 -1.31 10.72
C ARG A 335 25.58 -0.68 11.81
N PHE A 336 25.11 0.34 12.52
CA PHE A 336 25.87 0.95 13.61
C PHE A 336 26.05 0.01 14.80
N ILE A 337 25.04 -0.78 15.15
CA ILE A 337 25.13 -1.76 16.25
C ILE A 337 26.22 -2.79 15.97
N ARG A 338 26.26 -3.37 14.76
CA ARG A 338 27.32 -4.29 14.35
C ARG A 338 28.73 -3.67 14.43
N GLN A 339 28.85 -2.37 14.16
CA GLN A 339 30.13 -1.67 14.29
C GLN A 339 30.48 -1.36 15.75
N ALA A 340 29.48 -1.09 16.59
CA ALA A 340 29.64 -0.76 17.99
C ALA A 340 30.16 -1.95 18.82
N GLU A 341 29.94 -3.19 18.37
CA GLU A 341 30.53 -4.40 18.97
C GLU A 341 32.06 -4.35 19.03
N MET A 342 32.70 -3.74 18.03
CA MET A 342 34.16 -3.72 17.90
C MET A 342 34.77 -2.34 18.21
N ASN A 343 33.94 -1.30 18.44
CA ASN A 343 34.43 0.08 18.51
C ASN A 343 33.53 0.99 19.38
N HIS A 344 34.09 1.50 20.48
CA HIS A 344 33.39 2.41 21.40
C HIS A 344 33.02 3.75 20.75
N TYR A 345 33.77 4.22 19.75
CA TYR A 345 33.39 5.41 18.98
C TYR A 345 32.18 5.14 18.08
N ALA A 346 32.03 3.91 17.56
CA ALA A 346 30.82 3.51 16.84
C ALA A 346 29.60 3.41 17.77
N LEU A 347 29.79 2.97 19.02
CA LEU A 347 28.73 3.03 20.05
C LEU A 347 28.26 4.47 20.30
N PHE A 348 29.19 5.42 20.44
CA PHE A 348 28.84 6.84 20.58
C PHE A 348 28.08 7.38 19.34
N LYS A 349 28.51 7.02 18.13
CA LYS A 349 27.79 7.37 16.89
C LYS A 349 26.37 6.80 16.86
N CYS A 350 26.21 5.56 17.31
CA CYS A 350 24.91 4.90 17.42
C CYS A 350 23.98 5.66 18.37
N TYR A 351 24.47 6.02 19.56
CA TYR A 351 23.74 6.85 20.52
C TYR A 351 23.35 8.22 19.94
N MET A 352 24.29 8.92 19.30
CA MET A 352 24.00 10.22 18.67
C MET A 352 22.97 10.12 17.56
N PHE A 353 23.00 9.03 16.77
CA PHE A 353 21.99 8.77 15.75
C PHE A 353 20.60 8.58 16.38
N LEU A 354 20.48 7.72 17.39
CA LEU A 354 19.22 7.47 18.10
C LEU A 354 18.62 8.75 18.70
N LYS A 355 19.46 9.62 19.27
CA LYS A 355 19.04 10.90 19.83
C LYS A 355 18.52 11.87 18.75
N ASN A 356 19.12 11.85 17.56
CA ASN A 356 18.85 12.85 16.52
C ASN A 356 17.78 12.41 15.51
N CYS A 357 17.55 11.12 15.32
CA CYS A 357 16.58 10.60 14.33
C CYS A 357 15.11 10.84 14.72
N GLY A 358 14.83 11.17 15.99
CA GLY A 358 13.49 11.48 16.48
C GLY A 358 12.56 10.27 16.69
N SER A 359 12.99 9.06 16.30
CA SER A 359 12.25 7.79 16.45
C SER A 359 13.03 6.73 17.25
N GLY A 360 14.06 7.15 18.00
CA GLY A 360 14.96 6.24 18.71
C GLY A 360 14.28 5.27 19.67
N ASP A 361 13.15 5.67 20.28
CA ASP A 361 12.33 4.82 21.14
C ASP A 361 11.69 3.64 20.39
N ILE A 362 11.30 3.86 19.13
CA ILE A 362 10.73 2.82 18.26
C ILE A 362 11.84 1.98 17.66
N LEU A 363 12.89 2.60 17.11
CA LEU A 363 13.98 1.90 16.43
C LEU A 363 14.70 0.92 17.35
N LEU A 364 14.98 1.32 18.61
CA LEU A 364 15.57 0.43 19.60
C LEU A 364 14.69 -0.80 19.87
N LYS A 365 13.36 -0.62 19.93
CA LYS A 365 12.42 -1.72 20.15
C LYS A 365 12.40 -2.69 18.97
N ILE A 366 12.32 -2.17 17.74
CA ILE A 366 12.34 -2.99 16.52
C ILE A 366 13.61 -3.85 16.48
N VAL A 367 14.77 -3.19 16.65
CA VAL A 367 16.06 -3.87 16.69
C VAL A 367 16.12 -4.89 17.82
N LYS A 368 15.68 -4.56 19.04
CA LYS A 368 15.72 -5.47 20.18
C LYS A 368 15.06 -6.82 19.87
N VAL A 369 13.93 -6.79 19.18
CA VAL A 369 13.22 -8.04 18.85
C VAL A 369 13.80 -8.75 17.63
N GLU A 370 14.19 -8.02 16.59
CA GLU A 370 14.86 -8.64 15.44
C GLU A 370 16.22 -9.26 15.81
N HIS A 371 16.86 -8.78 16.89
CA HIS A 371 18.15 -9.26 17.38
C HIS A 371 18.06 -10.45 18.36
N GLU A 372 16.90 -11.10 18.53
CA GLU A 372 16.87 -12.46 19.11
C GLU A 372 17.77 -13.44 18.34
N GLU A 373 18.07 -13.15 17.07
CA GLU A 373 18.97 -13.91 16.18
C GLU A 373 20.48 -13.58 16.34
N MET A 374 20.88 -12.57 17.13
CA MET A 374 22.29 -12.19 17.35
C MET A 374 22.61 -11.89 18.83
N PRO A 375 23.18 -12.85 19.59
CA PRO A 375 23.48 -12.71 21.03
C PRO A 375 24.42 -11.56 21.39
N GLU A 376 25.39 -11.24 20.53
CA GLU A 376 26.46 -10.27 20.79
C GLU A 376 25.97 -8.82 20.73
N ALA A 377 24.98 -8.55 19.88
CA ALA A 377 24.32 -7.25 19.75
C ALA A 377 23.49 -6.87 21.00
N LYS A 378 23.10 -7.86 21.83
CA LYS A 378 22.27 -7.64 23.02
C LYS A 378 22.93 -6.71 24.04
N ASN A 379 24.25 -6.82 24.23
CA ASN A 379 25.00 -5.96 25.16
C ASN A 379 25.01 -4.50 24.69
N VAL A 380 25.25 -4.29 23.39
CA VAL A 380 25.23 -2.96 22.78
C VAL A 380 23.85 -2.32 22.93
N VAL A 381 22.78 -3.07 22.65
CA VAL A 381 21.40 -2.59 22.80
C VAL A 381 21.08 -2.23 24.26
N ALA A 382 21.47 -3.07 25.23
CA ALA A 382 21.25 -2.80 26.66
C ALA A 382 21.93 -1.50 27.13
N VAL A 383 23.18 -1.27 26.70
CA VAL A 383 23.92 -0.04 27.01
C VAL A 383 23.26 1.19 26.37
N LEU A 384 22.79 1.07 25.12
CA LEU A 384 22.07 2.15 24.44
C LEU A 384 20.73 2.47 25.14
N GLU A 385 20.00 1.47 25.61
CA GLU A 385 18.77 1.67 26.40
C GLU A 385 19.04 2.42 27.71
N GLU A 386 20.13 2.07 28.41
CA GLU A 386 20.54 2.76 29.64
C GLU A 386 20.84 4.23 29.37
N PHE A 387 21.67 4.54 28.37
CA PHE A 387 21.97 5.92 28.00
C PHE A 387 20.73 6.70 27.56
N MET A 388 19.80 6.07 26.84
CA MET A 388 18.55 6.72 26.44
C MET A 388 17.60 6.96 27.63
N ARG A 389 17.60 6.09 28.65
CA ARG A 389 16.82 6.28 29.88
C ARG A 389 17.38 7.37 30.78
N GLU A 390 18.71 7.47 30.92
CA GLU A 390 19.35 8.50 31.74
C GLU A 390 19.04 9.93 31.25
N VAL A 391 18.94 10.13 29.94
CA VAL A 391 18.58 11.44 29.34
C VAL A 391 17.14 11.83 29.66
N LEU A 392 16.21 10.88 29.66
CA LEU A 392 14.81 11.14 30.03
C LEU A 392 14.67 11.52 31.51
N ALA A 393 15.50 10.94 32.39
CA ALA A 393 15.53 11.26 33.81
C ALA A 393 16.18 12.64 34.13
N GLN A 394 17.10 13.10 33.27
CA GLN A 394 17.77 14.41 33.41
C GLN A 394 17.01 15.58 32.74
N SER A 395 15.96 15.27 31.98
CA SER A 395 15.12 16.27 31.29
C SER A 395 13.80 16.57 32.03
N CYS A 396 13.54 15.88 33.15
CA CYS A 396 12.59 16.28 34.19
C CYS A 396 13.29 17.13 35.25
#